data_AF-A0A5E6NH30-F1
#
_entry.id   AF-A0A5E6NH30-F1
#
_cell.length_a   1.000
_cell.length_b   1.000
_cell.length_c   1.000
_cell.angle_alpha   90.00
_cell.angle_beta   90.00
_cell.angle_gamma   90.00
#
_symmetry.space_group_name_H-M   'P 1'
#
loop_
_entity.id
_entity.type
_entity.pdbx_description
1 polymer ?
#
loop_
_entity_poly.entity_id
_entity_poly.type
_entity_poly.pdbx_seq_one_letter_code
_entity_poly.pdbx_strand_id
1 'polypeptide(L)'
;MATSSTDSAAYGYSYQWGRNDDGHESRTSGITTTRATTIAPAHNNYIFNNITYYWTSADSNGALRAAAWADGGSNDICPVGFSVPTEAELAADTISATTTTIINKDTAFSSFLKIPVAGYRNTDNVFNFVDAHIFLWTRSASGSISRYLTINSGVNFYNSYRAYA
;
A
#
# COMPACT_ATOMS: atom_id res chain seq x y z
N MET A 1 -9.45 -15.64 7.55
CA MET A 1 -8.97 -14.50 8.37
C MET A 1 -7.66 -14.90 9.02
N ALA A 2 -6.72 -13.97 9.22
CA ALA A 2 -5.41 -14.27 9.80
C ALA A 2 -5.53 -14.97 11.17
N THR A 3 -4.78 -16.05 11.36
CA THR A 3 -4.75 -16.84 12.61
C THR A 3 -3.67 -16.39 13.58
N SER A 4 -2.61 -15.74 13.08
CA SER A 4 -1.58 -15.03 13.84
C SER A 4 -1.15 -13.78 13.08
N SER A 5 -0.40 -12.89 13.74
CA SER A 5 0.14 -11.71 13.06
C SER A 5 1.11 -12.08 11.93
N THR A 6 1.70 -13.28 12.00
CA THR A 6 2.65 -13.81 11.02
C THR A 6 2.05 -14.85 10.06
N ASP A 7 0.72 -14.85 9.92
CA ASP A 7 0.01 -15.75 9.00
C ASP A 7 0.24 -15.29 7.55
N SER A 8 1.24 -15.87 6.89
CA SER A 8 1.69 -15.45 5.55
C SER A 8 0.62 -15.60 4.46
N ALA A 9 -0.37 -16.47 4.65
CA ALA A 9 -1.50 -16.61 3.74
C ALA A 9 -2.48 -15.42 3.84
N ALA A 10 -2.38 -14.62 4.90
CA ALA A 10 -3.23 -13.46 5.16
C ALA A 10 -2.54 -12.11 4.91
N TYR A 11 -1.30 -12.09 4.40
CA TYR A 11 -0.54 -10.85 4.18
C TYR A 11 -1.12 -9.95 3.08
N GLY A 12 -2.05 -10.47 2.29
CA GLY A 12 -2.64 -9.74 1.19
C GLY A 12 -1.64 -9.50 0.07
N TYR A 13 -1.70 -8.31 -0.51
CA TYR A 13 -1.08 -7.97 -1.77
C TYR A 13 -0.24 -6.70 -1.68
N SER A 14 0.82 -6.63 -2.49
CA SER A 14 1.76 -5.52 -2.55
C SER A 14 1.45 -4.62 -3.75
N TYR A 15 0.53 -3.67 -3.56
CA TYR A 15 0.14 -2.73 -4.62
C TYR A 15 1.14 -1.60 -4.84
N GLN A 16 1.46 -1.32 -6.10
CA GLN A 16 2.10 -0.06 -6.47
C GLN A 16 1.09 1.07 -6.37
N TRP A 17 1.46 2.13 -5.64
CA TRP A 17 0.53 3.18 -5.28
C TRP A 17 -0.23 3.77 -6.48
N GLY A 18 -1.57 3.74 -6.43
CA GLY A 18 -2.49 4.21 -7.47
C GLY A 18 -2.68 3.31 -8.69
N ARG A 19 -2.14 2.09 -8.69
CA ARG A 19 -2.30 1.11 -9.79
C ARG A 19 -3.47 0.18 -9.51
N ASN A 20 -4.10 -0.33 -10.57
CA ASN A 20 -5.19 -1.31 -10.47
C ASN A 20 -4.69 -2.70 -10.03
N ASP A 21 -5.61 -3.59 -9.65
CA ASP A 21 -5.40 -5.02 -9.36
C ASP A 21 -5.12 -5.86 -10.63
N ASP A 22 -4.15 -5.42 -11.44
CA ASP A 22 -3.81 -6.08 -12.70
C ASP A 22 -2.95 -7.36 -12.54
N GLY A 23 -2.63 -7.77 -11.31
CA GLY A 23 -1.84 -8.97 -10.99
C GLY A 23 -0.39 -8.66 -10.58
N HIS A 24 0.05 -7.41 -10.67
CA HIS A 24 1.39 -7.00 -10.22
C HIS A 24 1.56 -7.07 -8.71
N GLU A 25 0.47 -6.99 -7.98
CA GLU A 25 0.41 -6.97 -6.53
C GLU A 25 0.66 -8.35 -5.91
N SER A 26 0.57 -9.40 -6.73
CA SER A 26 0.95 -10.74 -6.35
C SER A 26 2.42 -10.80 -5.96
N ARG A 27 2.70 -11.50 -4.85
CA ARG A 27 4.07 -11.71 -4.37
C ARG A 27 4.94 -12.54 -5.31
N THR A 28 4.32 -13.22 -6.28
CA THR A 28 4.97 -14.04 -7.30
C THR A 28 4.94 -13.40 -8.69
N SER A 29 4.48 -12.15 -8.81
CA SER A 29 4.41 -11.47 -10.11
C SER A 29 5.79 -11.35 -10.76
N GLY A 30 5.82 -11.33 -12.10
CA GLY A 30 6.99 -10.91 -12.84
C GLY A 30 7.39 -9.47 -12.50
N ILE A 31 8.58 -9.09 -12.94
CA ILE A 31 9.16 -7.76 -12.70
C ILE A 31 9.60 -7.13 -14.02
N THR A 32 9.61 -5.80 -14.05
CA THR A 32 10.22 -5.01 -15.14
C THR A 32 10.84 -3.74 -14.59
N THR A 33 11.90 -3.28 -15.25
CA THR A 33 12.56 -2.01 -14.92
C THR A 33 12.08 -0.83 -15.76
N THR A 34 11.30 -1.13 -16.80
CA THR A 34 10.74 -0.13 -17.71
C THR A 34 9.53 0.52 -17.06
N ARG A 35 9.65 1.83 -16.83
CA ARG A 35 8.59 2.63 -16.24
C ARG A 35 7.36 2.69 -17.14
N ALA A 36 6.17 2.59 -16.56
CA ALA A 36 4.94 2.78 -17.32
C ALA A 36 4.80 4.25 -17.78
N THR A 37 4.20 4.44 -18.95
CA THR A 37 3.84 5.76 -19.49
C THR A 37 2.40 6.17 -19.17
N THR A 38 1.63 5.28 -18.54
CA THR A 38 0.25 5.47 -18.08
C THR A 38 0.11 5.03 -16.61
N ILE A 39 -1.04 5.29 -16.00
CA ILE A 39 -1.40 4.74 -14.67
C ILE A 39 -2.14 3.38 -14.76
N ALA A 40 -2.36 2.86 -15.96
CA ALA A 40 -2.97 1.55 -16.23
C ALA A 40 -2.12 0.84 -17.29
N PRO A 41 -1.00 0.21 -16.90
CA PRO A 41 -0.11 -0.48 -17.82
C PRO A 41 -0.80 -1.69 -18.46
N ALA A 42 -0.49 -2.01 -19.72
CA ALA A 42 -1.05 -3.17 -20.43
C ALA A 42 -0.38 -4.51 -20.06
N HIS A 43 0.24 -4.60 -18.89
CA HIS A 43 0.91 -5.80 -18.40
C HIS A 43 0.81 -5.85 -16.88
N ASN A 44 1.03 -7.02 -16.29
CA ASN A 44 0.92 -7.25 -14.84
C ASN A 44 2.27 -7.34 -14.12
N ASN A 45 3.38 -7.01 -14.78
CA ASN A 45 4.67 -6.98 -14.09
C ASN A 45 4.72 -5.87 -13.03
N TYR A 46 5.34 -6.18 -11.90
CA TYR A 46 5.76 -5.20 -10.91
C TYR A 46 6.84 -4.31 -11.51
N ILE A 47 6.70 -2.99 -11.40
CA ILE A 47 7.60 -2.04 -12.05
C ILE A 47 8.48 -1.41 -11.00
N PHE A 48 9.78 -1.73 -11.05
CA PHE A 48 10.74 -1.09 -10.19
C PHE A 48 11.77 -0.32 -11.01
N ASN A 49 12.03 0.93 -10.67
CA ASN A 49 12.99 1.74 -11.40
C ASN A 49 14.02 2.29 -10.43
N ASN A 50 15.25 1.77 -10.48
CA ASN A 50 16.34 2.15 -9.57
C ASN A 50 16.95 3.54 -9.85
N ILE A 51 16.48 4.23 -10.89
CA ILE A 51 16.93 5.60 -11.23
C ILE A 51 15.99 6.63 -10.58
N THR A 52 14.68 6.45 -10.77
CA THR A 52 13.67 7.44 -10.37
C THR A 52 12.83 7.01 -9.18
N TYR A 53 12.81 5.72 -8.85
CA TYR A 53 11.97 5.12 -7.80
C TYR A 53 10.45 5.31 -8.01
N TYR A 54 10.04 5.64 -9.23
CA TYR A 54 8.64 5.71 -9.65
C TYR A 54 8.32 4.60 -10.66
N TRP A 55 7.18 3.94 -10.47
CA TRP A 55 6.68 2.92 -11.39
C TRP A 55 6.05 3.49 -12.67
N THR A 56 5.66 4.78 -12.67
CA THR A 56 5.05 5.46 -13.83
C THR A 56 5.58 6.89 -14.00
N SER A 57 5.62 7.39 -15.24
CA SER A 57 5.85 8.80 -15.58
C SER A 57 4.58 9.62 -15.77
N ALA A 58 3.40 9.00 -15.78
CA ALA A 58 2.14 9.63 -16.18
C ALA A 58 1.57 10.64 -15.17
N ASP A 59 2.10 10.66 -13.94
CA ASP A 59 1.50 11.36 -12.81
C ASP A 59 2.57 11.84 -11.83
N SER A 60 3.22 12.96 -12.17
CA SER A 60 4.32 13.52 -11.39
C SER A 60 3.87 14.09 -10.04
N ASN A 61 2.62 14.55 -9.92
CA ASN A 61 2.09 15.17 -8.71
C ASN A 61 1.18 14.25 -7.88
N GLY A 62 0.71 13.12 -8.40
CA GLY A 62 -0.08 12.15 -7.61
C GLY A 62 -1.56 12.32 -7.69
N ALA A 63 -2.04 13.39 -8.31
CA ALA A 63 -3.45 13.70 -8.36
C ALA A 63 -4.21 12.60 -9.10
N LEU A 64 -3.65 12.09 -10.20
CA LEU A 64 -4.29 11.03 -10.98
C LEU A 64 -4.39 9.73 -10.18
N ARG A 65 -3.31 9.34 -9.48
CA ARG A 65 -3.28 8.11 -8.69
C ARG A 65 -4.09 8.17 -7.40
N ALA A 66 -4.13 9.32 -6.74
CA ALA A 66 -4.99 9.54 -5.59
C ALA A 66 -6.48 9.46 -5.99
N ALA A 67 -6.84 10.01 -7.14
CA ALA A 67 -8.19 9.93 -7.69
C ALA A 67 -8.53 8.51 -8.18
N ALA A 68 -7.55 7.78 -8.72
CA ALA A 68 -7.76 6.42 -9.24
C ALA A 68 -8.18 5.42 -8.16
N TRP A 69 -7.84 5.67 -6.89
CA TRP A 69 -8.18 4.84 -5.73
C TRP A 69 -9.34 5.40 -4.87
N ALA A 70 -10.04 6.42 -5.35
CA ALA A 70 -11.33 6.82 -4.77
C ALA A 70 -12.44 5.85 -5.21
N ASP A 71 -13.57 5.83 -4.49
CA ASP A 71 -14.73 4.99 -4.84
C ASP A 71 -15.21 5.31 -6.26
N GLY A 72 -15.24 4.28 -7.12
CA GLY A 72 -15.56 4.41 -8.54
C GLY A 72 -14.44 5.04 -9.39
N GLY A 73 -13.24 5.18 -8.85
CA GLY A 73 -12.04 5.60 -9.56
C GLY A 73 -11.60 4.60 -10.64
N SER A 74 -10.78 5.06 -11.58
CA SER A 74 -10.39 4.24 -12.75
C SER A 74 -9.57 2.99 -12.40
N ASN A 75 -8.92 2.97 -11.23
CA ASN A 75 -8.15 1.85 -10.73
C ASN A 75 -8.62 1.47 -9.31
N ASP A 76 -9.91 1.64 -9.03
CA ASP A 76 -10.44 1.36 -7.70
C ASP A 76 -10.30 -0.13 -7.38
N ILE A 77 -9.48 -0.43 -6.37
CA ILE A 77 -9.17 -1.79 -5.92
C ILE A 77 -10.13 -2.25 -4.81
N CYS A 78 -11.04 -1.38 -4.39
CA CYS A 78 -12.00 -1.66 -3.34
C CYS A 78 -13.36 -2.12 -3.93
N PRO A 79 -14.15 -2.91 -3.19
CA PRO A 79 -15.52 -3.20 -3.57
C PRO A 79 -16.35 -1.91 -3.69
N VAL A 80 -17.38 -1.93 -4.54
CA VAL A 80 -18.29 -0.80 -4.76
C VAL A 80 -18.79 -0.20 -3.44
N GLY A 81 -18.65 1.12 -3.29
CA GLY A 81 -19.02 1.86 -2.08
C GLY A 81 -17.89 1.98 -1.05
N PHE A 82 -16.69 1.48 -1.38
CA PHE A 82 -15.48 1.59 -0.56
C PHE A 82 -14.35 2.20 -1.39
N SER A 83 -13.33 2.71 -0.70
CA SER A 83 -12.14 3.26 -1.34
C SER A 83 -10.91 2.98 -0.48
N VAL A 84 -9.72 3.08 -1.08
CA VAL A 84 -8.49 3.07 -0.29
C VAL A 84 -8.54 4.28 0.67
N PRO A 85 -8.29 4.10 1.96
CA PRO A 85 -8.51 5.17 2.92
C PRO A 85 -7.57 6.35 2.66
N THR A 86 -8.04 7.56 2.96
CA THR A 86 -7.17 8.72 3.17
C THR A 86 -6.37 8.54 4.46
N GLU A 87 -5.33 9.35 4.63
CA GLU A 87 -4.59 9.40 5.90
C GLU A 87 -5.49 9.70 7.11
N ALA A 88 -6.46 10.60 6.96
CA ALA A 88 -7.37 10.96 8.05
C ALA A 88 -8.31 9.80 8.42
N GLU A 89 -8.84 9.09 7.43
CA GLU A 89 -9.69 7.92 7.65
C GLU A 89 -8.89 6.78 8.29
N LEU A 90 -7.70 6.48 7.76
CA LEU A 90 -6.85 5.44 8.33
C LEU A 90 -6.40 5.80 9.75
N ALA A 91 -6.11 7.07 10.04
CA ALA A 91 -5.79 7.53 11.38
C ALA A 91 -6.98 7.38 12.36
N ALA A 92 -8.20 7.63 11.90
CA ALA A 92 -9.41 7.45 12.69
C ALA A 92 -9.64 5.97 13.06
N ASP A 93 -9.38 5.05 12.12
CA ASP A 93 -9.56 3.61 12.34
C ASP A 93 -8.39 2.91 13.04
N THR A 94 -7.28 3.64 13.29
CA THR A 94 -6.07 3.09 13.92
C THR A 94 -5.64 3.85 15.17
N ILE A 95 -5.09 5.05 15.01
CA ILE A 95 -4.48 5.87 16.07
C ILE A 95 -5.55 6.51 16.97
N SER A 96 -6.66 6.95 16.38
CA SER A 96 -7.75 7.64 17.10
C SER A 96 -8.98 6.75 17.28
N ALA A 97 -8.83 5.45 17.05
CA ALA A 97 -9.92 4.49 17.13
C ALA A 97 -10.51 4.45 18.55
N THR A 98 -11.84 4.48 18.62
CA THR A 98 -12.60 4.41 19.88
C THR A 98 -12.82 2.97 20.36
N THR A 99 -12.54 1.98 19.51
CA THR A 99 -12.61 0.54 19.83
C THR A 99 -11.29 0.06 20.44
N THR A 100 -10.30 -0.26 19.61
CA THR A 100 -8.94 -0.63 20.01
C THR A 100 -7.98 0.37 19.40
N THR A 101 -7.45 1.28 20.22
CA THR A 101 -6.37 2.18 19.81
C THR A 101 -5.14 1.36 19.44
N ILE A 102 -4.69 1.50 18.19
CA ILE A 102 -3.49 0.82 17.71
C ILE A 102 -2.28 1.66 18.05
N ILE A 103 -1.37 1.11 18.87
CA ILE A 103 -0.13 1.77 19.29
C ILE A 103 1.12 0.97 18.90
N ASN A 104 0.95 -0.28 18.50
CA ASN A 104 2.01 -1.19 18.08
C ASN A 104 1.44 -2.36 17.25
N LYS A 105 2.30 -3.23 16.72
CA LYS A 105 1.89 -4.36 15.88
C LYS A 105 0.99 -5.37 16.61
N ASP A 106 1.14 -5.51 17.93
CA ASP A 106 0.37 -6.48 18.72
C ASP A 106 -1.08 -5.99 18.89
N THR A 107 -1.25 -4.69 19.17
CA THR A 107 -2.57 -4.02 19.19
C THR A 107 -3.20 -3.92 17.80
N ALA A 108 -2.39 -3.81 16.75
CA ALA A 108 -2.89 -3.85 15.37
C ALA A 108 -3.54 -5.20 15.04
N PHE A 109 -2.91 -6.30 15.44
CA PHE A 109 -3.44 -7.64 15.20
C PHE A 109 -4.62 -8.01 16.11
N SER A 110 -4.64 -7.50 17.35
CA SER A 110 -5.76 -7.73 18.28
C SER A 110 -6.97 -6.81 18.04
N SER A 111 -6.80 -5.73 17.25
CA SER A 111 -7.89 -4.86 16.80
C SER A 111 -8.90 -5.58 15.90
N PHE A 112 -10.04 -4.95 15.62
CA PHE A 112 -11.03 -5.48 14.68
C PHE A 112 -10.47 -5.65 13.25
N LEU A 113 -9.44 -4.87 12.89
CA LEU A 113 -8.79 -4.93 11.58
C LEU A 113 -7.88 -6.16 11.42
N LYS A 114 -7.43 -6.77 12.53
CA LYS A 114 -6.53 -7.94 12.54
C LYS A 114 -5.35 -7.85 11.56
N ILE A 115 -4.63 -6.72 11.60
CA ILE A 115 -3.64 -6.40 10.57
C ILE A 115 -2.37 -7.24 10.77
N PRO A 116 -1.97 -8.08 9.79
CA PRO A 116 -0.77 -8.89 9.89
C PRO A 116 0.49 -8.10 9.52
N VAL A 117 1.65 -8.56 10.00
CA VAL A 117 2.97 -7.95 9.75
C VAL A 117 3.54 -8.39 8.39
N ALA A 118 2.88 -7.97 7.32
CA ALA A 118 3.18 -8.40 5.95
C ALA A 118 4.53 -7.89 5.41
N GLY A 119 5.09 -6.83 6.01
CA GLY A 119 6.21 -6.09 5.43
C GLY A 119 5.79 -5.33 4.18
N TYR A 120 6.72 -5.09 3.27
CA TYR A 120 6.47 -4.52 1.94
C TYR A 120 7.44 -5.09 0.91
N ARG A 121 7.07 -5.02 -0.37
CA ARG A 121 7.89 -5.28 -1.55
C ARG A 121 8.60 -4.01 -1.98
N ASN A 122 9.92 -4.10 -2.05
CA ASN A 122 10.78 -2.99 -2.37
C ASN A 122 11.06 -2.91 -3.89
N THR A 123 11.67 -1.80 -4.32
CA THR A 123 12.08 -1.51 -5.69
C THR A 123 13.24 -2.38 -6.18
N ASP A 124 13.67 -3.40 -5.45
CA ASP A 124 14.63 -4.42 -5.85
C ASP A 124 13.99 -5.81 -5.91
N ASN A 125 12.64 -5.86 -5.84
CA ASN A 125 11.86 -7.09 -5.74
C ASN A 125 12.12 -7.90 -4.45
N VAL A 126 12.66 -7.27 -3.41
CA VAL A 126 12.86 -7.91 -2.10
C VAL A 126 11.70 -7.56 -1.18
N PHE A 127 11.18 -8.56 -0.48
CA PHE A 127 10.22 -8.34 0.60
C PHE A 127 10.97 -8.03 1.90
N ASN A 128 10.78 -6.81 2.40
CA ASN A 128 11.45 -6.32 3.59
C ASN A 128 10.49 -6.30 4.79
N PHE A 129 11.03 -6.55 5.98
CA PHE A 129 10.31 -6.54 7.26
C PHE A 129 9.08 -7.45 7.33
N VAL A 130 9.07 -8.51 6.51
CA VAL A 130 8.12 -9.61 6.60
C VAL A 130 8.19 -10.19 8.01
N ASP A 131 7.03 -10.50 8.59
CA ASP A 131 6.86 -11.00 9.96
C ASP A 131 7.23 -10.00 11.07
N ALA A 132 7.55 -8.75 10.72
CA ALA A 132 8.02 -7.74 11.67
C ALA A 132 7.21 -6.44 11.67
N HIS A 133 6.89 -5.89 10.50
CA HIS A 133 6.28 -4.56 10.38
C HIS A 133 5.03 -4.60 9.51
N ILE A 134 4.15 -3.63 9.75
CA ILE A 134 2.97 -3.35 8.92
C ILE A 134 3.27 -2.11 8.08
N PHE A 135 2.86 -2.14 6.82
CA PHE A 135 2.87 -1.00 5.90
C PHE A 135 1.53 -0.95 5.18
N LEU A 136 0.82 0.19 5.27
CA LEU A 136 -0.48 0.38 4.64
C LEU A 136 -0.47 1.66 3.83
N TRP A 137 -0.78 1.56 2.54
CA TRP A 137 -0.99 2.72 1.71
C TRP A 137 -2.25 3.47 2.12
N THR A 138 -2.19 4.79 1.96
CA THR A 138 -3.37 5.65 1.88
C THR A 138 -3.50 6.15 0.45
N ARG A 139 -4.69 6.58 0.01
CA ARG A 139 -4.81 7.31 -1.26
C ARG A 139 -4.34 8.77 -1.17
N SER A 140 -3.99 9.25 0.02
CA SER A 140 -3.49 10.61 0.21
C SER A 140 -2.12 10.81 -0.46
N ALA A 141 -1.92 11.99 -1.04
CA ALA A 141 -0.66 12.43 -1.62
C ALA A 141 -0.13 13.66 -0.88
N SER A 142 1.20 13.75 -0.69
CA SER A 142 1.87 14.92 -0.15
C SER A 142 2.77 15.54 -1.22
N GLY A 143 2.19 16.35 -2.10
CA GLY A 143 2.89 16.75 -3.33
C GLY A 143 3.18 15.52 -4.19
N SER A 144 4.40 15.40 -4.72
CA SER A 144 4.80 14.33 -5.66
C SER A 144 5.05 12.95 -5.05
N ILE A 145 4.73 12.72 -3.77
CA ILE A 145 4.99 11.46 -3.06
C ILE A 145 3.72 10.92 -2.39
N SER A 146 3.67 9.59 -2.19
CA SER A 146 2.54 8.90 -1.54
C SER A 146 2.65 8.94 -0.01
N ARG A 147 1.53 8.72 0.67
CA ARG A 147 1.44 8.60 2.14
C ARG A 147 1.13 7.16 2.55
N TYR A 148 1.82 6.67 3.56
CA TYR A 148 1.57 5.34 4.15
C TYR A 148 1.71 5.36 5.66
N LEU A 149 1.00 4.45 6.32
CA LEU A 149 1.11 4.14 7.74
C LEU A 149 2.11 3.01 7.93
N THR A 150 3.00 3.12 8.92
CA THR A 150 3.80 2.00 9.40
C THR A 150 3.56 1.71 10.87
N ILE A 151 3.54 0.42 11.22
CA ILE A 151 3.30 -0.05 12.58
C ILE A 151 4.33 -1.13 12.96
N ASN A 152 5.07 -0.88 14.04
CA ASN A 152 5.87 -1.87 14.74
C ASN A 152 5.81 -1.61 16.25
N SER A 153 6.82 -0.97 16.86
CA SER A 153 6.81 -0.54 18.26
C SER A 153 6.07 0.79 18.47
N GLY A 154 5.70 1.46 17.37
CA GLY A 154 4.91 2.68 17.32
C GLY A 154 4.13 2.75 16.01
N VAL A 155 3.32 3.80 15.86
CA VAL A 155 2.46 4.03 14.70
C VAL A 155 2.73 5.42 14.13
N ASN A 156 3.14 5.49 12.87
CA ASN A 156 3.53 6.76 12.24
C ASN A 156 3.18 6.78 10.74
N PHE A 157 2.83 7.97 10.25
CA PHE A 157 2.69 8.22 8.81
C PHE A 157 3.98 8.78 8.22
N TYR A 158 4.37 8.25 7.07
CA TYR A 158 5.54 8.67 6.32
C TYR A 158 5.21 8.93 4.85
N ASN A 159 6.18 9.53 4.17
CA ASN A 159 6.12 9.72 2.74
C ASN A 159 6.97 8.66 2.02
N SER A 160 6.54 8.27 0.83
CA SER A 160 7.31 7.33 0.01
C SER A 160 7.37 7.69 -1.46
N TYR A 161 8.45 7.27 -2.11
CA TYR A 161 8.44 7.16 -3.57
C TYR A 161 7.45 6.07 -3.97
N ARG A 162 6.74 6.26 -5.07
CA ARG A 162 5.45 5.58 -5.26
C ARG A 162 5.56 4.14 -5.72
N ALA A 163 6.77 3.56 -5.73
CA ALA A 163 7.10 2.22 -6.22
C ALA A 163 7.40 1.19 -5.12
N TYR A 164 7.29 1.54 -3.84
CA TYR A 164 7.23 0.53 -2.76
C TYR A 164 5.80 -0.02 -2.71
N ALA A 165 5.63 -1.25 -2.24
CA ALA A 165 4.34 -1.92 -2.32
C ALA A 165 4.05 -2.86 -1.15
#